data_AF-A0A6N7IKQ0-F1
#
_entry.id   AF-A0A6N7IKQ0-F1
#
_cell.length_a   1.000
_cell.length_b   1.000
_cell.length_c   1.000
_cell.angle_alpha   90.00
_cell.angle_beta   90.00
_cell.angle_gamma   90.00
#
_symmetry.space_group_name_H-M   'P 1'
#
loop_
_entity.id
_entity.type
_entity.pdbx_description
1 polymer ?
#
loop_
_entity_poly.entity_id
_entity_poly.type
_entity_poly.pdbx_seq_one_letter_code
_entity_poly.pdbx_strand_id
1 'polypeptide(L)' 'HQFRIAMLPGRPRVSLGEHLELIEAICARDAVAAEEAARRHLHSVIEALTSGDQVPAGLGAAL' A
#
# COMPACT_ATOMS: atom_id res chain seq x y z
N HIS A 1 17.32 0.75 3.44
CA HIS A 1 15.85 0.81 3.61
C HIS A 1 15.22 0.00 2.49
N GLN A 2 14.79 -1.24 2.78
CA GLN A 2 14.64 -2.32 1.79
C GLN A 2 13.28 -2.35 1.07
N PHE A 3 12.36 -1.44 1.37
CA PHE A 3 11.03 -1.41 0.76
C PHE A 3 10.79 -0.06 0.10
N ARG A 4 10.92 0.01 -1.24
CA ARG A 4 10.59 1.18 -2.06
C ARG A 4 9.11 1.23 -2.46
N ILE A 5 8.21 0.64 -1.66
CA ILE A 5 6.76 0.60 -1.96
C ILE A 5 6.20 2.03 -2.10
N ALA A 6 6.67 2.94 -1.25
CA ALA A 6 6.32 4.36 -1.32
C ALA A 6 6.81 5.05 -2.61
N MET A 7 7.68 4.44 -3.41
CA MET A 7 8.17 4.98 -4.68
C MET A 7 7.49 4.33 -5.89
N LEU A 8 6.59 3.36 -5.70
CA LEU A 8 5.80 2.82 -6.80
C LEU A 8 4.94 3.95 -7.40
N PRO A 9 4.89 4.08 -8.74
CA PRO A 9 4.09 5.10 -9.39
C PRO A 9 2.65 5.14 -8.87
N GLY A 10 2.16 6.31 -8.51
CA GLY A 10 0.80 6.51 -7.99
C GLY A 10 0.58 6.11 -6.51
N ARG A 11 1.46 5.27 -5.93
CA ARG A 11 1.30 4.78 -4.55
C ARG A 11 1.36 5.87 -3.47
N PRO A 12 2.23 6.90 -3.53
CA PRO A 12 2.23 7.99 -2.55
C PRO A 12 0.85 8.61 -2.29
N ARG A 13 0.07 8.80 -3.35
CA ARG A 13 -1.27 9.40 -3.26
C ARG A 13 -2.26 8.47 -2.56
N VAL A 14 -2.18 7.17 -2.82
CA VAL A 14 -3.02 6.14 -2.17
C VAL A 14 -2.66 6.03 -0.69
N SER A 15 -1.38 5.84 -0.37
CA SER A 15 -0.94 5.67 1.01
C SER A 15 -1.18 6.92 1.85
N LEU A 16 -1.12 8.13 1.29
CA LEU A 16 -1.38 9.35 2.05
C LEU A 16 -2.82 9.42 2.56
N GLY A 17 -3.81 9.14 1.70
CA GLY A 17 -5.22 9.12 2.11
C GLY A 17 -5.48 8.08 3.21
N GLU A 18 -4.95 6.87 3.03
CA GLU A 18 -5.05 5.79 4.02
C GLU A 18 -4.42 6.18 5.38
N HIS A 19 -3.27 6.85 5.39
CA HIS A 19 -2.65 7.32 6.63
C HIS A 19 -3.44 8.43 7.31
N LEU A 20 -4.02 9.36 6.54
CA LEU A 20 -4.83 10.44 7.10
C LEU A 20 -6.07 9.88 7.80
N GLU A 21 -6.76 8.90 7.20
CA GLU A 21 -7.90 8.24 7.84
C GLU A 21 -7.51 7.54 9.17
N LEU A 22 -6.36 6.87 9.20
CA LEU A 22 -5.85 6.24 10.42
C LEU A 22 -5.55 7.30 11.50
N ILE A 23 -4.89 8.40 11.12
CA ILE A 23 -4.59 9.51 12.04
C ILE A 23 -5.88 10.12 12.59
N GLU A 24 -6.86 10.37 11.73
CA GLU A 24 -8.17 10.93 12.11
C GLU A 24 -8.88 10.03 13.13
N ALA A 25 -8.93 8.72 12.87
CA ALA A 25 -9.55 7.75 13.78
C ALA A 25 -8.84 7.68 15.16
N ILE A 26 -7.50 7.72 15.16
CA ILE A 26 -6.71 7.76 16.39
C ILE A 26 -6.96 9.06 17.16
N CYS A 27 -6.98 10.21 16.48
CA CYS A 27 -7.26 11.51 17.09
C CYS A 27 -8.68 11.56 17.69
N ALA A 28 -9.65 10.92 17.05
CA ALA A 28 -11.01 10.75 17.55
C ALA A 28 -11.13 9.74 18.72
N ARG A 29 -10.05 8.99 19.02
CA ARG A 29 -10.03 7.88 19.98
C ARG A 29 -11.05 6.78 19.66
N ASP A 30 -11.36 6.59 18.39
CA ASP A 30 -12.22 5.50 17.92
C ASP A 30 -11.34 4.29 17.60
N ALA A 31 -11.31 3.33 18.54
CA ALA A 31 -10.49 2.14 18.40
C ALA A 31 -10.94 1.24 17.25
N VAL A 32 -12.24 1.18 16.95
CA VAL A 32 -12.78 0.33 15.88
C VAL A 32 -12.43 0.93 14.53
N ALA A 33 -12.68 2.24 14.35
CA ALA A 33 -12.34 2.92 13.11
C ALA A 33 -10.82 2.91 12.84
N ALA A 34 -9.99 3.03 13.88
CA ALA A 34 -8.55 2.96 13.75
C ALA A 34 -8.07 1.55 13.33
N GLU A 35 -8.67 0.49 13.89
CA GLU A 35 -8.38 -0.88 13.48
C GLU A 35 -8.76 -1.12 12.00
N GLU A 36 -9.96 -0.69 11.61
CA GLU A 36 -10.44 -0.84 10.24
C GLU A 36 -9.55 -0.08 9.24
N ALA A 37 -9.17 1.16 9.56
CA ALA A 37 -8.25 1.95 8.74
C ALA A 37 -6.88 1.28 8.60
N ALA A 38 -6.31 0.78 9.70
CA ALA A 38 -5.05 0.05 9.68
C ALA A 38 -5.14 -1.22 8.84
N ARG A 39 -6.22 -2.00 8.98
CA ARG A 39 -6.45 -3.23 8.21
C ARG A 39 -6.54 -2.93 6.71
N ARG A 40 -7.30 -1.90 6.32
CA ARG A 40 -7.40 -1.45 4.92
C ARG A 40 -6.04 -1.04 4.36
N HIS A 41 -5.25 -0.25 5.10
CA HIS A 41 -3.90 0.14 4.69
C HIS A 41 -2.99 -1.07 4.45
N LEU A 42 -2.98 -2.04 5.38
CA LEU A 42 -2.16 -3.24 5.25
C LEU A 42 -2.57 -4.11 4.04
N HIS A 43 -3.87 -4.28 3.79
CA HIS A 43 -4.35 -4.96 2.58
C HIS A 43 -3.84 -4.27 1.31
N SER A 44 -3.97 -2.95 1.23
CA SER A 44 -3.44 -2.15 0.12
C SER A 44 -1.92 -2.30 -0.05
N VAL A 45 -1.15 -2.38 1.05
CA VAL A 45 0.29 -2.67 1.00
C VAL A 45 0.57 -4.06 0.41
N ILE A 46 -0.14 -5.08 0.89
CA ILE A 46 -0.01 -6.46 0.40
C ILE A 46 -0.33 -6.51 -1.10
N GLU A 47 -1.43 -5.90 -1.54
CA GLU A 47 -1.83 -5.87 -2.94
C GLU A 47 -0.78 -5.24 -3.86
N ALA A 48 -0.12 -4.15 -3.46
CA ALA A 48 0.93 -3.57 -4.29
C ALA A 48 2.21 -4.41 -4.29
N LEU A 49 2.51 -5.12 -3.21
CA LEU A 49 3.62 -6.05 -3.15
C LEU A 49 3.38 -7.27 -4.04
N THR A 50 2.16 -7.80 -4.09
CA THR A 50 1.80 -8.94 -4.94
C THR A 50 1.62 -8.54 -6.40
N SER A 51 1.12 -7.34 -6.68
CA SER A 51 0.94 -6.83 -8.05
C SER A 51 2.25 -6.40 -8.70
N GLY A 52 3.24 -6.00 -7.90
CA GLY A 52 4.60 -5.65 -8.35
C GLY A 52 5.49 -6.85 -8.73
N ASP A 53 5.03 -8.09 -8.49
CA ASP A 53 5.73 -9.34 -8.85
C ASP A 53 5.35 -9.87 -10.25
N GLN A 54 4.66 -9.06 -11.07
CA GLN A 54 4.55 -9.39 -12.50
C GLN A 54 5.91 -9.18 -13.18
N VAL A 55 6.75 -10.22 -13.16
CA VAL A 55 7.81 -10.42 -14.17
C VAL A 55 7.10 -10.40 -15.53
N PRO A 56 7.40 -9.46 -16.43
CA PRO A 56 6.84 -9.52 -17.77
C PRO A 56 7.37 -10.81 -18.43
N ALA A 57 6.50 -11.79 -18.60
CA ALA A 57 6.72 -12.94 -19.48
C ALA A 57 6.82 -12.39 -20.91
N GLY A 58 8.00 -11.93 -21.32
CA GLY A 58 8.12 -11.23 -22.61
C GLY A 58 9.50 -10.83 -23.10
N LEU A 59 10.62 -11.26 -22.49
CA LEU A 59 11.97 -11.01 -23.04
C LEU A 59 12.94 -12.19 -22.81
N GLY A 60 12.50 -13.41 -23.15
CA GLY A 60 13.31 -14.63 -23.10
C GLY A 60 13.35 -15.42 -24.41
N ALA A 61 13.12 -14.76 -25.55
CA ALA A 61 13.19 -15.39 -26.88
C ALA A 61 13.76 -14.40 -27.91
N ALA A 62 15.06 -14.13 -27.80
CA ALA A 62 15.92 -13.72 -28.91
C ALA A 62 17.36 -13.60 -28.38
N LEU A 63 18.12 -14.69 -28.50
CA LEU A 63 19.52 -14.82 -28.93
C LEU A 63 19.86 -16.32 -28.91
#